data_AF-A0A0F9EZY6-F1
#
_entry.id   AF-A0A0F9EZY6-F1
#
_cell.length_a   1.000
_cell.length_b   1.000
_cell.length_c   1.000
_cell.angle_alpha   90.00
_cell.angle_beta   90.00
_cell.angle_gamma   90.00
#
_symmetry.space_group_name_H-M   'P 1'
#
loop_
_entity.id
_entity.type
_entity.pdbx_description
1 polymer ?
#
loop_
_entity_poly.entity_id
_entity_poly.type
_entity_poly.pdbx_seq_one_letter_code
_entity_poly.pdbx_strand_id
1 'polypeptide(L)'
;MSLSKFLKIEDVRKKFQECFSKTRFAVKKEILAPPLTKNYGRMGTAFDYLLRFYLKYLNPQAITHRWVAELSLENLKEKVELKKSKLTKDQRIVLPLLKDWYTKGKEELTLAKERYTQFLETGQVTDGLIKSTIYLAKLDSIYRAGYITKDFEYVDKNDIKDLKSLISLINQEEFKPNNYCILNPTFGNASIMVGGADADLVIDEMLIDIKTTKIFQMKREYYDQLIGYY
;
A
#
# COMPACT_ATOMS: atom_id res chain seq x y z
N MET A 1 9.23 12.63 -5.26
CA MET A 1 9.22 11.91 -6.56
C MET A 1 8.93 10.43 -6.24
N SER A 2 9.03 9.45 -7.12
CA SER A 2 8.97 8.01 -6.76
C SER A 2 9.59 7.19 -7.90
N LEU A 3 10.03 5.96 -7.66
CA LEU A 3 10.64 5.10 -8.69
C LEU A 3 9.75 5.01 -9.94
N SER A 4 8.45 4.75 -9.77
CA SER A 4 7.53 4.67 -10.92
C SER A 4 7.36 6.00 -11.66
N LYS A 5 7.56 7.15 -11.01
CA LYS A 5 7.59 8.47 -11.67
C LYS A 5 8.94 8.72 -12.35
N PHE A 6 10.04 8.31 -11.72
CA PHE A 6 11.39 8.39 -12.28
C PHE A 6 11.52 7.58 -13.57
N LEU A 7 11.03 6.34 -13.58
CA LEU A 7 11.01 5.47 -14.78
C LEU A 7 10.14 5.98 -15.93
N LYS A 8 9.31 7.01 -15.70
CA LYS A 8 8.50 7.67 -16.73
C LYS A 8 9.20 8.86 -17.37
N ILE A 9 10.32 9.32 -16.83
CA ILE A 9 11.16 10.34 -17.48
C ILE A 9 11.62 9.76 -18.82
N GLU A 10 11.47 10.54 -19.89
CA GLU A 10 11.59 10.03 -21.26
C GLU A 10 12.93 9.32 -21.51
N ASP A 11 14.04 9.97 -21.14
CA ASP A 11 15.38 9.44 -21.35
C ASP A 11 15.66 8.20 -20.49
N VAL A 12 15.17 8.19 -19.24
CA VAL A 12 15.28 7.03 -18.35
C VAL A 12 14.52 5.85 -18.94
N ARG A 13 13.28 6.07 -19.37
CA ARG A 13 12.42 5.03 -19.98
C ARG A 13 13.05 4.46 -21.24
N LYS A 14 13.58 5.32 -22.14
CA LYS A 14 14.28 4.88 -23.35
C LYS A 14 15.48 4.03 -23.00
N LYS A 15 16.30 4.49 -22.05
CA LYS A 15 17.50 3.74 -21.63
C LYS A 15 17.15 2.37 -21.03
N PHE A 16 16.10 2.30 -20.20
CA PHE A 16 15.61 1.02 -19.68
C PHE A 16 15.13 0.08 -20.79
N GLN A 17 14.48 0.59 -21.83
CA GLN A 17 14.02 -0.20 -22.97
C GLN A 17 15.17 -0.76 -23.82
N GLU A 18 16.23 0.03 -23.99
CA GLU A 18 17.45 -0.39 -24.68
C GLU A 18 18.24 -1.44 -23.90
N CYS A 19 18.40 -1.22 -22.58
CA CYS A 19 19.22 -2.09 -21.73
C CYS A 19 18.50 -3.38 -21.34
N PHE A 20 17.18 -3.34 -21.14
CA PHE A 20 16.41 -4.46 -20.62
C PHE A 20 15.28 -4.82 -21.59
N SER A 21 15.49 -5.92 -22.31
CA SER A 21 14.45 -6.54 -23.13
C SER A 21 13.39 -7.16 -22.22
N LYS A 22 12.13 -6.78 -22.42
CA LYS A 22 11.02 -7.34 -21.65
C LYS A 22 10.68 -8.73 -22.19
N THR A 23 10.74 -9.75 -21.33
CA THR A 23 10.31 -11.10 -21.69
C THR A 23 8.81 -11.16 -22.00
N ARG A 24 8.43 -12.10 -22.88
CA ARG A 24 7.02 -12.29 -23.25
C ARG A 24 6.28 -12.98 -22.10
N PHE A 25 5.21 -12.35 -21.63
CA PHE A 25 4.29 -12.98 -20.69
C PHE A 25 3.34 -13.92 -21.45
N ALA A 26 3.64 -15.21 -21.44
CA ALA A 26 2.89 -16.25 -22.18
C ALA A 26 1.83 -16.98 -21.32
N VAL A 27 1.65 -16.57 -20.07
CA VAL A 27 0.71 -17.23 -19.15
C VAL A 27 -0.72 -16.81 -19.50
N LYS A 28 -1.56 -17.80 -19.78
CA LYS A 28 -3.02 -17.63 -19.93
C LYS A 28 -3.70 -18.39 -18.79
N LYS A 29 -4.33 -17.64 -17.89
CA LYS A 29 -5.09 -18.16 -16.75
C LYS A 29 -6.33 -17.30 -16.56
N GLU A 30 -7.35 -17.88 -15.94
CA GLU A 30 -8.55 -17.16 -15.54
C GLU A 30 -8.30 -16.30 -14.30
N ILE A 31 -9.08 -15.23 -14.17
CA ILE A 31 -9.06 -14.39 -12.97
C ILE A 31 -9.86 -15.10 -11.88
N LEU A 32 -9.19 -15.56 -10.83
CA LEU A 32 -9.82 -16.33 -9.74
C LEU A 32 -10.64 -15.46 -8.78
N ALA A 33 -10.28 -14.18 -8.63
CA ALA A 33 -11.00 -13.19 -7.84
C ALA A 33 -11.38 -12.00 -8.73
N PRO A 34 -12.47 -12.08 -9.52
CA PRO A 34 -12.91 -10.97 -10.35
C PRO A 34 -13.37 -9.80 -9.46
N PRO A 35 -13.04 -8.55 -9.82
CA PRO A 35 -13.35 -7.40 -8.98
C PRO A 35 -14.86 -7.13 -8.93
N LEU A 36 -15.36 -6.87 -7.72
CA LEU A 36 -16.74 -6.47 -7.43
C LEU A 36 -16.86 -4.95 -7.27
N THR A 37 -15.73 -4.23 -7.15
CA THR A 37 -15.66 -2.77 -7.04
C THR A 37 -14.92 -2.11 -8.20
N LYS A 38 -15.07 -0.79 -8.32
CA LYS A 38 -14.26 0.06 -9.23
C LYS A 38 -13.11 0.77 -8.50
N ASN A 39 -12.98 0.59 -7.19
CA ASN A 39 -11.96 1.21 -6.35
C ASN A 39 -10.57 0.55 -6.46
N TYR A 40 -10.15 0.15 -7.67
CA TYR A 40 -8.99 -0.73 -7.89
C TYR A 40 -7.70 -0.25 -7.21
N GLY A 41 -7.37 1.05 -7.30
CA GLY A 41 -6.17 1.60 -6.69
C GLY A 41 -6.19 1.50 -5.17
N ARG A 42 -7.34 1.78 -4.55
CA ARG A 42 -7.53 1.63 -3.10
C ARG A 42 -7.48 0.18 -2.68
N MET A 43 -8.07 -0.73 -3.46
CA MET A 43 -8.00 -2.17 -3.19
C MET A 43 -6.57 -2.68 -3.23
N GLY A 44 -5.75 -2.19 -4.16
CA GLY A 44 -4.32 -2.52 -4.19
C GLY A 44 -3.60 -2.13 -2.90
N THR A 45 -3.80 -0.90 -2.41
CA THR A 45 -3.18 -0.45 -1.16
C THR A 45 -3.75 -1.14 0.08
N ALA A 46 -5.05 -1.40 0.13
CA ALA A 46 -5.67 -2.11 1.24
C ALA A 46 -5.24 -3.59 1.27
N PHE A 47 -5.06 -4.21 0.11
CA PHE A 47 -4.55 -5.57 -0.01
C PHE A 47 -3.09 -5.66 0.40
N ASP A 48 -2.24 -4.69 0.05
CA ASP A 48 -0.86 -4.60 0.52
C ASP A 48 -0.79 -4.63 2.07
N TYR A 49 -1.57 -3.79 2.76
CA TYR A 49 -1.66 -3.85 4.23
C TYR A 49 -2.13 -5.23 4.73
N LEU A 50 -3.20 -5.77 4.14
CA LEU A 50 -3.78 -7.05 4.56
C LEU A 50 -2.79 -8.20 4.38
N LEU A 51 -2.08 -8.24 3.26
CA LEU A 51 -1.06 -9.23 2.98
C LEU A 51 0.10 -9.10 3.95
N ARG A 52 0.62 -7.88 4.20
CA ARG A 52 1.69 -7.68 5.18
C ARG A 52 1.28 -8.11 6.59
N PHE A 53 0.03 -7.88 6.98
CA PHE A 53 -0.48 -8.40 8.25
C PHE A 53 -0.45 -9.92 8.25
N TYR A 54 -1.03 -10.53 7.22
CA TYR A 54 -1.09 -11.98 7.06
C TYR A 54 0.30 -12.64 7.09
N LEU A 55 1.27 -12.06 6.36
CA LEU A 55 2.63 -12.56 6.32
C LEU A 55 3.38 -12.38 7.64
N LYS A 56 3.09 -11.33 8.41
CA LYS A 56 3.66 -11.18 9.76
C LYS A 56 3.10 -12.20 10.75
N TYR A 57 1.83 -12.59 10.60
CA TYR A 57 1.25 -13.69 11.36
C TYR A 57 1.93 -15.03 10.99
N LEU A 58 2.08 -15.33 9.70
CA LEU A 58 2.76 -16.55 9.25
C LEU A 58 4.24 -16.60 9.64
N ASN A 59 4.89 -15.44 9.61
CA ASN A 59 6.32 -15.29 9.86
C ASN A 59 6.54 -14.30 11.01
N PRO A 60 6.43 -14.72 12.28
CA PRO A 60 6.57 -13.83 13.44
C PRO A 60 7.90 -13.08 13.49
N GLN A 61 8.97 -13.61 12.88
CA GLN A 61 10.28 -12.98 12.79
C GLN A 61 10.43 -11.99 11.62
N ALA A 62 9.40 -11.84 10.78
CA ALA A 62 9.47 -10.93 9.65
C ALA A 62 9.76 -9.50 10.10
N ILE A 63 10.72 -8.85 9.42
CA ILE A 63 11.09 -7.47 9.67
C ILE A 63 10.00 -6.58 9.06
N THR A 64 9.48 -5.64 9.85
CA THR A 64 8.39 -4.76 9.42
C THR A 64 8.79 -3.30 9.62
N HIS A 65 8.24 -2.44 8.77
CA HIS A 65 8.40 -1.00 8.90
C HIS A 65 7.10 -0.32 9.30
N ARG A 66 7.23 0.96 9.65
CA ARG A 66 6.12 1.85 10.00
C ARG A 66 5.07 1.88 8.88
N TRP A 67 3.79 1.92 9.25
CA TRP A 67 2.71 2.08 8.29
C TRP A 67 2.70 3.50 7.70
N VAL A 68 2.54 3.61 6.38
CA VAL A 68 2.44 4.91 5.69
C VAL A 68 1.27 5.73 6.22
N ALA A 69 0.17 5.09 6.61
CA ALA A 69 -0.99 5.72 7.24
C ALA A 69 -0.64 6.47 8.54
N GLU A 70 0.39 6.05 9.29
CA GLU A 70 0.84 6.78 10.47
C GLU A 70 1.52 8.09 10.08
N LEU A 71 2.37 8.08 9.05
CA LEU A 71 3.00 9.28 8.50
C LEU A 71 1.96 10.25 7.95
N SER A 72 0.91 9.73 7.30
CA SER A 72 -0.23 10.53 6.86
C SER A 72 -0.89 11.30 8.00
N LEU A 73 -1.06 10.64 9.16
CA LEU A 73 -1.70 11.24 10.31
C LEU A 73 -0.81 12.30 10.98
N GLU A 74 0.51 12.09 11.02
CA GLU A 74 1.48 13.10 11.47
C GLU A 74 1.45 14.35 10.59
N ASN A 75 1.49 14.16 9.26
CA ASN A 75 1.36 15.27 8.31
C ASN A 75 0.05 16.04 8.48
N LEU A 76 -1.03 15.34 8.81
CA LEU A 76 -2.32 15.98 9.08
C LEU A 76 -2.32 16.73 10.42
N LYS A 77 -1.69 16.17 11.46
CA LYS A 77 -1.50 16.81 12.77
C LYS A 77 -0.77 18.14 12.61
N GLU A 78 0.34 18.16 11.89
CA GLU A 78 1.11 19.38 11.65
C GLU A 78 0.25 20.47 11.00
N LYS A 79 -0.55 20.10 9.99
CA LYS A 79 -1.48 21.04 9.32
C LYS A 79 -2.55 21.58 10.26
N VAL A 80 -3.06 20.75 11.17
CA VAL A 80 -4.08 21.13 12.16
C VAL A 80 -3.52 22.03 13.26
N GLU A 81 -2.26 21.81 13.64
CA GLU A 81 -1.57 22.56 14.71
C GLU A 81 -0.92 23.86 14.21
N LEU A 82 -0.89 24.12 12.89
CA LEU A 82 -0.44 25.39 12.33
C LEU A 82 -1.19 26.57 12.98
N LYS A 83 -0.41 27.54 13.49
CA LYS A 83 -0.96 28.78 14.05
C LYS A 83 -1.88 29.45 13.02
N LYS A 84 -3.07 29.89 13.44
CA LYS A 84 -4.04 30.58 12.55
C LYS A 84 -3.41 31.76 11.78
N SER A 85 -2.44 32.45 12.38
CA SER A 85 -1.69 33.55 11.76
C SER A 85 -0.83 33.13 10.56
N LYS A 86 -0.42 31.85 10.48
CA LYS A 86 0.36 31.26 9.38
C LYS A 86 -0.52 30.64 8.29
N LEU A 87 -1.83 30.57 8.48
CA LEU A 87 -2.76 29.98 7.52
C LEU A 87 -3.26 31.04 6.52
N THR A 88 -3.32 30.66 5.25
CA THR A 88 -4.01 31.44 4.21
C THR A 88 -5.52 31.47 4.48
N LYS A 89 -6.25 32.39 3.82
CA LYS A 89 -7.71 32.49 3.95
C LYS A 89 -8.40 31.16 3.61
N ASP A 90 -7.96 30.49 2.54
CA ASP A 90 -8.50 29.21 2.10
C ASP A 90 -8.18 28.07 3.09
N GLN A 91 -6.97 28.06 3.65
CA GLN A 91 -6.59 27.08 4.67
C GLN A 91 -7.42 27.21 5.95
N ARG A 92 -7.81 28.44 6.34
CA ARG A 92 -8.69 28.65 7.50
C ARG A 92 -10.09 28.11 7.29
N ILE A 93 -10.61 28.16 6.07
CA ILE A 93 -11.94 27.63 5.71
C ILE A 93 -11.97 26.11 5.87
N VAL A 94 -10.91 25.42 5.45
CA VAL A 94 -10.84 23.94 5.52
C VAL A 94 -10.34 23.40 6.86
N LEU A 95 -9.82 24.25 7.76
CA LEU A 95 -9.25 23.82 9.04
C LEU A 95 -10.21 22.99 9.93
N PRO A 96 -11.51 23.33 10.07
CA PRO A 96 -12.45 22.51 10.84
C PRO A 96 -12.57 21.09 10.27
N LEU A 97 -12.58 20.96 8.94
CA LEU A 97 -12.66 19.67 8.25
C LEU A 97 -11.37 18.86 8.43
N LEU A 98 -10.19 19.49 8.38
CA LEU A 98 -8.92 18.85 8.68
C LEU A 98 -8.86 18.31 10.12
N LYS A 99 -9.42 19.05 11.08
CA LYS A 99 -9.51 18.61 12.48
C LYS A 99 -10.39 17.38 12.64
N ASP A 100 -11.57 17.40 12.01
CA ASP A 100 -12.48 16.26 12.03
C ASP A 100 -11.84 15.00 11.42
N TRP A 101 -11.17 15.16 10.26
CA TRP A 101 -10.43 14.08 9.63
C TRP A 101 -9.23 13.59 10.46
N TYR A 102 -8.55 14.48 11.18
CA TYR A 102 -7.46 14.09 12.09
C TYR A 102 -7.98 13.24 13.24
N THR A 103 -9.07 13.66 13.88
CA THR A 103 -9.73 12.90 14.96
C THR A 103 -10.16 11.52 14.47
N LYS A 104 -10.89 11.45 13.35
CA LYS A 104 -11.35 10.19 12.76
C LYS A 104 -10.20 9.30 12.31
N GLY A 105 -9.18 9.87 11.68
CA GLY A 105 -7.99 9.15 11.27
C GLY A 105 -7.24 8.54 12.44
N LYS A 106 -7.19 9.24 13.58
CA LYS A 106 -6.61 8.72 14.82
C LYS A 106 -7.41 7.57 15.41
N GLU A 107 -8.74 7.68 15.42
CA GLU A 107 -9.64 6.61 15.87
C GLU A 107 -9.48 5.35 15.01
N GLU A 108 -9.55 5.49 13.68
CA GLU A 108 -9.41 4.35 12.76
C GLU A 108 -8.02 3.72 12.79
N LEU A 109 -6.95 4.53 12.98
CA LEU A 109 -5.60 4.01 13.16
C LEU A 109 -5.47 3.22 14.48
N THR A 110 -6.11 3.68 15.55
CA THR A 110 -6.12 2.98 16.85
C THR A 110 -6.84 1.64 16.71
N LEU A 111 -8.04 1.65 16.13
CA LEU A 111 -8.81 0.42 15.85
C LEU A 111 -8.04 -0.55 14.94
N ALA A 112 -7.31 -0.03 13.93
CA ALA A 112 -6.50 -0.84 13.05
C ALA A 112 -5.36 -1.55 13.81
N LYS A 113 -4.71 -0.86 14.75
CA LYS A 113 -3.67 -1.47 15.60
C LYS A 113 -4.24 -2.54 16.52
N GLU A 114 -5.36 -2.27 17.19
CA GLU A 114 -6.02 -3.23 18.07
C GLU A 114 -6.41 -4.51 17.32
N ARG A 115 -7.07 -4.37 16.17
CA ARG A 115 -7.47 -5.50 15.32
C ARG A 115 -6.29 -6.24 14.72
N TYR A 116 -5.21 -5.52 14.38
CA TYR A 116 -3.98 -6.14 13.92
C TYR A 116 -3.32 -6.98 15.02
N THR A 117 -3.24 -6.48 16.25
CA THR A 117 -2.75 -7.26 17.40
C THR A 117 -3.61 -8.50 17.62
N GLN A 118 -4.94 -8.35 17.64
CA GLN A 118 -5.86 -9.49 17.75
C GLN A 118 -5.67 -10.50 16.58
N PHE A 119 -5.42 -10.02 15.38
CA PHE A 119 -5.14 -10.88 14.23
C PHE A 119 -3.84 -11.66 14.41
N LEU A 120 -2.76 -11.03 14.89
CA LEU A 120 -1.50 -11.73 15.16
C LEU A 120 -1.64 -12.83 16.22
N GLU A 121 -2.57 -12.67 17.17
CA GLU A 121 -2.85 -13.68 18.20
C GLU A 121 -3.75 -14.83 17.70
N THR A 122 -4.73 -14.51 16.85
CA THR A 122 -5.81 -15.45 16.50
C THR A 122 -5.70 -16.05 15.10
N GLY A 123 -4.95 -15.41 14.19
CA GLY A 123 -4.93 -15.72 12.77
C GLY A 123 -6.25 -15.44 12.03
N GLN A 124 -7.26 -14.84 12.68
CA GLN A 124 -8.59 -14.68 12.11
C GLN A 124 -8.73 -13.40 11.29
N VAL A 125 -8.89 -13.55 9.97
CA VAL A 125 -9.18 -12.43 9.07
C VAL A 125 -10.65 -12.03 9.17
N THR A 126 -10.95 -11.10 10.06
CA THR A 126 -12.32 -10.57 10.27
C THR A 126 -12.67 -9.43 9.32
N ASP A 127 -13.97 -9.15 9.12
CA ASP A 127 -14.45 -7.98 8.38
C ASP A 127 -13.94 -6.67 9.01
N GLY A 128 -13.79 -6.65 10.34
CA GLY A 128 -13.23 -5.52 11.07
C GLY A 128 -11.77 -5.25 10.68
N LEU A 129 -10.94 -6.30 10.60
CA LEU A 129 -9.55 -6.19 10.16
C LEU A 129 -9.47 -5.67 8.73
N ILE A 130 -10.26 -6.24 7.81
CA ILE A 130 -10.31 -5.80 6.41
C ILE A 130 -10.78 -4.36 6.30
N LYS A 131 -11.81 -3.96 7.07
CA LYS A 131 -12.27 -2.56 7.12
C LYS A 131 -11.13 -1.63 7.55
N SER A 132 -10.33 -2.04 8.54
CA SER A 132 -9.16 -1.30 8.98
C SER A 132 -8.13 -1.13 7.85
N THR A 133 -7.83 -2.15 7.05
CA THR A 133 -6.87 -1.98 5.93
C THR A 133 -7.39 -1.03 4.84
N ILE A 134 -8.71 -0.97 4.63
CA ILE A 134 -9.33 0.02 3.74
C ILE A 134 -9.17 1.45 4.29
N TYR A 135 -9.34 1.66 5.60
CA TYR A 135 -9.11 2.99 6.20
C TYR A 135 -7.63 3.39 6.17
N LEU A 136 -6.71 2.45 6.42
CA LEU A 136 -5.27 2.71 6.25
C LEU A 136 -4.97 3.13 4.81
N ALA A 137 -5.53 2.46 3.81
CA ALA A 137 -5.38 2.83 2.40
C ALA A 137 -5.96 4.23 2.07
N LYS A 138 -7.03 4.66 2.75
CA LYS A 138 -7.57 6.02 2.61
C LYS A 138 -6.69 7.07 3.29
N LEU A 139 -6.12 6.77 4.46
CA LEU A 139 -5.15 7.64 5.11
C LEU A 139 -3.90 7.80 4.23
N ASP A 140 -3.44 6.72 3.59
CA ASP A 140 -2.33 6.75 2.63
C ASP A 140 -2.51 7.77 1.49
N SER A 141 -3.75 8.05 1.05
CA SER A 141 -4.00 9.05 -0.01
C SER A 141 -3.55 10.46 0.39
N ILE A 142 -3.55 10.76 1.69
CA ILE A 142 -3.06 12.03 2.23
C ILE A 142 -1.56 12.17 1.97
N TYR A 143 -0.78 11.13 2.27
CA TYR A 143 0.66 11.12 2.04
C TYR A 143 0.98 11.07 0.54
N ARG A 144 0.30 10.21 -0.22
CA ARG A 144 0.62 9.94 -1.63
C ARG A 144 0.16 11.05 -2.58
N ALA A 145 -0.97 11.68 -2.30
CA ALA A 145 -1.62 12.62 -3.21
C ALA A 145 -2.01 13.96 -2.57
N GLY A 146 -1.80 14.14 -1.27
CA GLY A 146 -2.03 15.41 -0.59
C GLY A 146 -3.49 15.77 -0.33
N TYR A 147 -4.43 14.85 -0.58
CA TYR A 147 -5.86 15.08 -0.39
C TYR A 147 -6.54 13.95 0.40
N ILE A 148 -7.69 14.28 1.00
CA ILE A 148 -8.54 13.34 1.73
C ILE A 148 -9.71 12.94 0.83
N THR A 149 -9.98 11.64 0.76
CA THR A 149 -11.05 11.10 -0.07
C THR A 149 -12.42 11.54 0.44
N LYS A 150 -13.33 11.96 -0.47
CA LYS A 150 -14.67 12.41 -0.08
C LYS A 150 -15.49 11.33 0.65
N ASP A 151 -15.23 10.07 0.33
CA ASP A 151 -15.84 8.88 0.93
C ASP A 151 -15.04 8.35 2.12
N PHE A 152 -14.28 9.20 2.84
CA PHE A 152 -13.40 8.77 3.93
C PHE A 152 -14.12 7.84 4.92
N GLU A 153 -15.33 8.20 5.33
CA GLU A 153 -16.12 7.47 6.33
C GLU A 153 -16.77 6.19 5.80
N TYR A 154 -17.02 6.11 4.49
CA TYR A 154 -17.83 5.06 3.89
C TYR A 154 -16.99 3.90 3.37
N VAL A 155 -17.27 2.67 3.80
CA VAL A 155 -16.64 1.46 3.25
C VAL A 155 -17.70 0.66 2.49
N ASP A 156 -17.45 0.39 1.21
CA ASP A 156 -18.31 -0.45 0.39
C ASP A 156 -18.19 -1.92 0.83
N LYS A 157 -19.31 -2.62 0.93
CA LYS A 157 -19.33 -4.07 1.23
C LYS A 157 -18.64 -4.88 0.13
N ASN A 158 -18.65 -4.41 -1.11
CA ASN A 158 -17.95 -5.05 -2.21
C ASN A 158 -16.43 -4.89 -2.10
N ASP A 159 -15.93 -3.79 -1.54
CA ASP A 159 -14.50 -3.62 -1.24
C ASP A 159 -14.04 -4.69 -0.22
N ILE A 160 -14.86 -4.97 0.81
CA ILE A 160 -14.56 -6.03 1.79
C ILE A 160 -14.56 -7.42 1.13
N LYS A 161 -15.57 -7.72 0.28
CA LYS A 161 -15.66 -9.00 -0.43
C LYS A 161 -14.50 -9.21 -1.41
N ASP A 162 -14.04 -8.16 -2.09
CA ASP A 162 -12.88 -8.22 -2.97
C ASP A 162 -11.62 -8.57 -2.18
N LEU A 163 -11.35 -7.90 -1.06
CA LEU A 163 -10.19 -8.19 -0.23
C LEU A 163 -10.23 -9.58 0.40
N LYS A 164 -11.42 -10.06 0.80
CA LYS A 164 -11.61 -11.45 1.25
C LYS A 164 -11.27 -12.46 0.15
N SER A 165 -11.74 -12.21 -1.07
CA SER A 165 -11.47 -13.09 -2.22
C SER A 165 -9.99 -13.09 -2.61
N LEU A 166 -9.30 -11.95 -2.49
CA LEU A 166 -7.88 -11.87 -2.79
C LEU A 166 -7.03 -12.59 -1.73
N ILE A 167 -7.30 -12.36 -0.44
CA ILE A 167 -6.49 -12.94 0.63
C ILE A 167 -6.69 -14.46 0.76
N SER A 168 -7.88 -14.98 0.41
CA SER A 168 -8.14 -16.43 0.44
C SER A 168 -7.38 -17.22 -0.62
N LEU A 169 -6.83 -16.54 -1.64
CA LEU A 169 -6.02 -17.15 -2.69
C LEU A 169 -4.53 -17.22 -2.34
N ILE A 170 -4.09 -16.66 -1.21
CA ILE A 170 -2.70 -16.71 -0.81
C ILE A 170 -2.31 -18.15 -0.44
N ASN A 171 -1.34 -18.68 -1.16
CA ASN A 171 -0.70 -19.94 -0.83
C ASN A 171 0.38 -19.71 0.22
N GLN A 172 0.13 -20.13 1.46
CA GLN A 172 1.03 -19.89 2.60
C GLN A 172 2.43 -20.48 2.38
N GLU A 173 2.55 -21.60 1.67
CA GLU A 173 3.84 -22.26 1.44
C GLU A 173 4.77 -21.43 0.55
N GLU A 174 4.24 -20.58 -0.34
CA GLU A 174 5.04 -19.69 -1.20
C GLU A 174 5.69 -18.53 -0.43
N PHE A 175 5.24 -18.27 0.80
CA PHE A 175 5.70 -17.15 1.61
C PHE A 175 6.39 -17.59 2.92
N LYS A 176 6.84 -18.84 3.00
CA LYS A 176 7.67 -19.31 4.12
C LYS A 176 9.16 -19.04 3.84
N PRO A 177 9.83 -18.20 4.63
CA PRO A 177 11.27 -17.96 4.50
C PRO A 177 12.07 -19.12 5.08
N ASN A 178 13.27 -19.35 4.55
CA ASN A 178 14.27 -20.18 5.20
C ASN A 178 15.05 -19.39 6.26
N ASN A 179 15.36 -18.12 5.96
CA ASN A 179 16.18 -17.24 6.80
C ASN A 179 15.55 -15.87 7.03
N TYR A 180 15.18 -15.17 5.96
CA TYR A 180 14.79 -13.75 6.03
C TYR A 180 13.44 -13.50 5.40
N CYS A 181 12.62 -12.68 6.06
CA CYS A 181 11.39 -12.12 5.51
C CYS A 181 11.34 -10.65 5.89
N ILE A 182 11.33 -9.76 4.90
CA ILE A 182 11.28 -8.31 5.08
C ILE A 182 10.03 -7.80 4.38
N LEU A 183 9.14 -7.16 5.14
CA LEU A 183 7.89 -6.62 4.64
C LEU A 183 8.05 -5.12 4.36
N ASN A 184 7.72 -4.72 3.14
CA ASN A 184 7.87 -3.35 2.64
C ASN A 184 9.30 -2.77 2.77
N PRO A 185 10.37 -3.49 2.33
CA PRO A 185 11.74 -2.99 2.42
C PRO A 185 11.95 -1.73 1.58
N THR A 186 12.88 -0.90 2.05
CA THR A 186 13.46 0.20 1.27
C THR A 186 14.93 -0.07 0.97
N PHE A 187 15.49 0.66 0.02
CA PHE A 187 16.87 0.51 -0.47
C PHE A 187 17.76 1.68 -0.01
N GLY A 188 17.46 2.25 1.17
CA GLY A 188 18.23 3.33 1.78
C GLY A 188 18.41 4.55 0.86
N ASN A 189 19.67 4.96 0.65
CA ASN A 189 19.99 6.12 -0.20
C ASN A 189 19.52 5.96 -1.65
N ALA A 190 19.52 4.74 -2.20
CA ALA A 190 19.06 4.51 -3.57
C ALA A 190 17.56 4.82 -3.71
N SER A 191 16.74 4.43 -2.73
CA SER A 191 15.33 4.83 -2.68
C SER A 191 15.17 6.35 -2.68
N ILE A 192 15.99 7.06 -1.90
CA ILE A 192 15.95 8.53 -1.80
C ILE A 192 16.29 9.18 -3.15
N MET A 193 17.29 8.66 -3.87
CA MET A 193 17.74 9.22 -5.15
C MET A 193 16.65 9.25 -6.24
N VAL A 194 15.73 8.28 -6.23
CA VAL A 194 14.58 8.23 -7.15
C VAL A 194 13.30 8.84 -6.54
N GLY A 195 13.43 9.41 -5.34
CA GLY A 195 12.36 10.05 -4.58
C GLY A 195 11.43 9.12 -3.82
N GLY A 196 11.79 7.85 -3.69
CA GLY A 196 11.06 6.82 -2.96
C GLY A 196 10.96 5.54 -3.79
N ALA A 197 11.48 4.45 -3.24
CA ALA A 197 11.35 3.10 -3.78
C ALA A 197 11.23 2.12 -2.62
N ASP A 198 10.19 1.32 -2.68
CA ASP A 198 9.84 0.28 -1.73
C ASP A 198 9.31 -0.90 -2.55
N ALA A 199 9.83 -2.09 -2.27
CA ALA A 199 9.29 -3.34 -2.79
C ALA A 199 8.28 -3.90 -1.78
N ASP A 200 7.35 -4.75 -2.21
CA ASP A 200 6.35 -5.28 -1.28
C ASP A 200 6.99 -6.26 -0.28
N LEU A 201 7.86 -7.15 -0.77
CA LEU A 201 8.49 -8.20 0.05
C LEU A 201 9.91 -8.54 -0.41
N VAL A 202 10.74 -8.95 0.53
CA VAL A 202 11.94 -9.75 0.27
C VAL A 202 11.87 -11.00 1.14
N ILE A 203 11.93 -12.18 0.51
CA ILE A 203 11.96 -13.49 1.18
C ILE A 203 13.24 -14.18 0.74
N ASP A 204 14.16 -14.39 1.67
CA ASP A 204 15.51 -14.86 1.41
C ASP A 204 16.18 -14.05 0.29
N GLU A 205 16.44 -14.66 -0.87
CA GLU A 205 17.07 -14.04 -2.05
C GLU A 205 16.04 -13.54 -3.09
N MET A 206 14.75 -13.65 -2.80
CA MET A 206 13.67 -13.32 -3.72
C MET A 206 13.04 -11.97 -3.38
N LEU A 207 13.15 -11.02 -4.32
CA LEU A 207 12.40 -9.76 -4.29
C LEU A 207 11.03 -9.95 -4.96
N ILE A 208 9.96 -9.51 -4.28
CA ILE A 208 8.59 -9.65 -4.76
C ILE A 208 7.91 -8.27 -4.75
N ASP A 209 7.24 -7.98 -5.86
CA ASP A 209 6.30 -6.86 -6.00
C ASP A 209 4.98 -7.40 -6.58
N ILE A 210 3.88 -7.08 -5.92
CA ILE A 210 2.55 -7.64 -6.08
C ILE A 210 1.64 -6.59 -6.68
N LYS A 211 1.01 -6.93 -7.81
CA LYS A 211 0.08 -6.05 -8.49
C LYS A 211 -1.35 -6.54 -8.38
N THR A 212 -2.18 -5.77 -7.69
CA THR A 212 -3.64 -5.93 -7.74
C THR A 212 -4.17 -5.27 -9.01
N THR A 213 -4.71 -6.05 -9.95
CA THR A 213 -5.18 -5.55 -11.25
C THR A 213 -6.46 -6.25 -11.71
N LYS A 214 -7.27 -5.55 -12.51
CA LYS A 214 -8.47 -6.12 -13.14
C LYS A 214 -8.21 -6.85 -14.47
N ILE A 215 -6.97 -6.80 -14.96
CA ILE A 215 -6.58 -7.36 -16.27
C ILE A 215 -5.38 -8.26 -16.04
N PHE A 216 -5.52 -9.55 -16.30
CA PHE A 216 -4.44 -10.52 -16.15
C PHE A 216 -3.38 -10.34 -17.24
N GLN A 217 -2.43 -9.43 -17.00
CA GLN A 217 -1.33 -9.13 -17.91
C GLN A 217 -0.09 -8.64 -17.16
N MET A 218 1.09 -8.96 -17.68
CA MET A 218 2.34 -8.32 -17.25
C MET A 218 2.60 -7.07 -18.11
N LYS A 219 2.56 -5.88 -17.51
CA LYS A 219 2.88 -4.63 -18.21
C LYS A 219 4.38 -4.38 -18.27
N ARG A 220 4.83 -3.57 -19.23
CA ARG A 220 6.23 -3.11 -19.29
C ARG A 220 6.61 -2.33 -18.02
N GLU A 221 5.71 -1.49 -17.54
CA GLU A 221 5.90 -0.69 -16.32
C GLU A 221 6.17 -1.54 -15.06
N TYR A 222 5.52 -2.72 -14.94
CA TYR A 222 5.73 -3.62 -13.80
C TYR A 222 7.11 -4.30 -13.89
N TYR A 223 7.51 -4.69 -15.10
CA TYR A 223 8.83 -5.25 -15.36
C TYR A 223 9.94 -4.23 -15.06
N ASP A 224 9.81 -3.00 -15.59
CA ASP A 224 10.80 -1.95 -15.35
C ASP A 224 10.88 -1.57 -13.87
N GLN A 225 9.77 -1.63 -13.13
CA GLN A 225 9.77 -1.42 -11.68
C GLN A 225 10.57 -2.49 -10.94
N LEU A 226 10.39 -3.78 -11.28
CA LEU A 226 11.19 -4.87 -10.71
C LEU A 226 12.68 -4.70 -10.99
N ILE A 227 13.04 -4.37 -12.23
CA ILE A 227 14.44 -4.09 -12.60
C ILE A 227 14.96 -2.85 -11.87
N GLY A 228 14.13 -1.81 -11.71
CA GLY A 228 14.52 -0.58 -11.01
C GLY A 228 14.75 -0.74 -9.51
N TYR A 229 14.38 -1.88 -8.91
CA TYR A 229 14.76 -2.21 -7.53
C TYR A 229 16.15 -2.83 -7.41
N TYR A 230 16.66 -3.46 -8.48
CA TYR A 230 17.98 -4.09 -8.54
C TYR A 230 19.06 -3.08 -8.93
#